data_AF-A0A8H3HWF4-F1
#
_entry.id   AF-A0A8H3HWF4-F1
#
_cell.length_a   1.000
_cell.length_b   1.000
_cell.length_c   1.000
_cell.angle_alpha   90.00
_cell.angle_beta   90.00
_cell.angle_gamma   90.00
#
_symmetry.space_group_name_H-M   'P 1'
#
loop_
_entity.id
_entity.type
_entity.pdbx_description
1 polymer ?
#
loop_
_entity_poly.entity_id
_entity_poly.type
_entity_poly.pdbx_seq_one_letter_code
_entity_poly.pdbx_strand_id
1 'polypeptide(L)'
;MNNGDSSSLNLTFFKQLYDLQPEGPGANFDYDVIIQHRATRRQTSVSTNPHFFNGPFSGFVALPAAYSFITRFMSNHSAEAPDGILNHDVLKSFYGVSGSGDSLTYQLGYERIPDNWYKRPIDYSIPLYAVDLLYAGLKHPEFLSIGGNTGKVNSFAGVNIGDITGGVYNSVKLLEGNNLFCFAFQAAQQTMPDVLKGILGDLTAALGLWTTKITPILNGLGCPELTKYDESVFGTYPGSGGGAL
;
A
#
# COMPACT_ATOMS: atom_id res chain seq x y z
N MET A 1 -6.21 -11.79 -11.79
CA MET A 1 -7.37 -10.88 -11.59
C MET A 1 -7.40 -9.89 -12.75
N ASN A 2 -8.55 -9.25 -13.02
CA ASN A 2 -8.73 -8.22 -14.06
C ASN A 2 -8.18 -8.62 -15.44
N ASN A 3 -8.32 -9.90 -15.83
CA ASN A 3 -7.81 -10.44 -17.09
C ASN A 3 -6.32 -10.15 -17.39
N GLY A 4 -5.50 -9.98 -16.35
CA GLY A 4 -4.08 -9.68 -16.48
C GLY A 4 -3.74 -8.19 -16.56
N ASP A 5 -4.73 -7.29 -16.61
CA ASP A 5 -4.51 -5.85 -16.56
C ASP A 5 -4.33 -5.38 -15.11
N SER A 6 -3.12 -4.94 -14.78
CA SER A 6 -2.75 -4.40 -13.46
C SER A 6 -2.77 -2.88 -13.39
N SER A 7 -3.17 -2.20 -14.46
CA SER A 7 -3.02 -0.75 -14.64
C SER A 7 -4.35 0.00 -14.71
N SER A 8 -5.33 -0.51 -15.47
CA SER A 8 -6.62 0.18 -15.60
C SER A 8 -7.46 0.06 -14.35
N LEU A 9 -8.27 1.09 -14.09
CA LEU A 9 -9.27 1.04 -13.03
C LEU A 9 -10.24 -0.13 -13.25
N ASN A 10 -10.47 -0.91 -12.20
CA ASN A 10 -11.50 -1.93 -12.17
C ASN A 10 -12.73 -1.39 -11.45
N LEU A 11 -13.82 -1.19 -12.20
CA LEU A 11 -15.03 -0.54 -11.70
C LEU A 11 -15.71 -1.34 -10.57
N THR A 12 -15.60 -2.67 -10.58
CA THR A 12 -16.11 -3.52 -9.50
C THR A 12 -15.38 -3.22 -8.19
N PHE A 13 -14.05 -3.08 -8.21
CA PHE A 13 -13.27 -2.78 -7.01
C PHE A 13 -13.40 -1.33 -6.56
N PHE A 14 -13.59 -0.39 -7.50
CA PHE A 14 -13.95 0.99 -7.16
C PHE A 14 -15.31 1.05 -6.49
N LYS A 15 -16.32 0.37 -7.04
CA LYS A 15 -17.67 0.31 -6.46
C LYS A 15 -17.66 -0.30 -5.05
N GLN A 16 -16.82 -1.32 -4.80
CA GLN A 16 -16.61 -1.84 -3.44
C GLN A 16 -16.14 -0.77 -2.43
N LEU A 17 -15.33 0.20 -2.86
CA LEU A 17 -14.96 1.33 -2.00
C LEU A 17 -16.12 2.32 -1.90
N TYR A 18 -16.65 2.73 -3.06
CA TYR A 18 -17.71 3.71 -3.20
C TYR A 18 -18.92 3.43 -2.29
N ASP A 19 -19.35 2.17 -2.25
CA ASP A 19 -20.52 1.71 -1.51
C ASP A 19 -20.28 1.62 0.02
N LEU A 20 -19.06 1.83 0.53
CA LEU A 20 -18.79 1.89 1.97
C LEU A 20 -19.33 3.15 2.64
N GLN A 21 -19.70 4.16 1.85
CA GLN A 21 -20.30 5.40 2.33
C GLN A 21 -21.60 5.67 1.57
N PRO A 22 -22.69 6.06 2.24
CA PRO A 22 -23.90 6.49 1.56
C PRO A 22 -23.63 7.76 0.76
N GLU A 23 -24.17 7.85 -0.44
CA GLU A 23 -24.07 9.08 -1.23
C GLU A 23 -24.71 10.27 -0.48
N GLY A 24 -24.05 11.41 -0.54
CA GLY A 24 -24.58 12.66 -0.01
C GLY A 24 -23.54 13.52 0.70
N PRO A 25 -23.96 14.67 1.25
CA PRO A 25 -23.05 15.65 1.82
C PRO A 25 -22.34 15.17 3.10
N GLY A 26 -22.84 14.10 3.73
CA GLY A 26 -22.22 13.51 4.92
C GLY A 26 -21.13 12.47 4.62
N ALA A 27 -20.92 12.11 3.35
CA ALA A 27 -19.94 11.09 2.98
C ALA A 27 -18.51 11.58 3.23
N ASN A 28 -17.76 10.77 3.99
CA ASN A 28 -16.32 10.97 4.15
C ASN A 28 -15.61 9.62 4.16
N PHE A 29 -14.80 9.36 3.14
CA PHE A 29 -13.93 8.20 3.04
C PHE A 29 -12.67 8.46 3.87
N ASP A 30 -12.82 8.47 5.19
CA ASP A 30 -11.70 8.60 6.13
C ASP A 30 -10.77 7.37 6.09
N TYR A 31 -9.68 7.43 6.86
CA TYR A 31 -8.66 6.39 6.79
C TYR A 31 -9.20 5.01 7.23
N ASP A 32 -10.18 4.98 8.15
CA ASP A 32 -10.80 3.73 8.60
C ASP A 32 -11.59 3.07 7.47
N VAL A 33 -12.34 3.85 6.70
CA VAL A 33 -13.06 3.36 5.51
C VAL A 33 -12.09 2.81 4.47
N ILE A 34 -10.98 3.52 4.24
CA ILE A 34 -9.98 3.10 3.25
C ILE A 34 -9.27 1.79 3.67
N ILE A 35 -8.92 1.62 4.95
CA ILE A 35 -8.31 0.37 5.41
C ILE A 35 -9.32 -0.79 5.48
N GLN A 36 -10.61 -0.52 5.70
CA GLN A 36 -11.67 -1.53 5.56
C GLN A 36 -11.77 -2.03 4.10
N HIS A 37 -11.70 -1.12 3.12
CA HIS A 37 -11.62 -1.50 1.71
C HIS A 37 -10.36 -2.33 1.44
N ARG A 38 -9.19 -1.93 1.97
CA ARG A 38 -7.95 -2.71 1.85
C ARG A 38 -8.09 -4.13 2.37
N ALA A 39 -8.73 -4.33 3.53
CA ALA A 39 -8.99 -5.65 4.09
C ALA A 39 -9.84 -6.51 3.16
N THR A 40 -10.91 -5.92 2.60
CA THR A 40 -11.78 -6.57 1.62
C THR A 40 -11.02 -6.94 0.33
N ARG A 41 -10.17 -6.04 -0.17
CA ARG A 41 -9.34 -6.27 -1.37
C ARG A 41 -8.29 -7.36 -1.13
N ARG A 42 -7.69 -7.39 0.06
CA ARG A 42 -6.79 -8.48 0.47
C ARG A 42 -7.52 -9.82 0.45
N GLN A 43 -8.68 -9.91 1.11
CA GLN A 43 -9.44 -11.15 1.15
C GLN A 43 -9.85 -11.62 -0.25
N THR A 44 -10.28 -10.70 -1.10
CA THR A 44 -10.59 -11.00 -2.51
C THR A 44 -9.36 -11.56 -3.24
N SER A 45 -8.19 -10.99 -3.02
CA SER A 45 -6.95 -11.45 -3.65
C SER A 45 -6.60 -12.87 -3.18
N VAL A 46 -6.73 -13.15 -1.89
CA VAL A 46 -6.53 -14.49 -1.32
C VAL A 46 -7.53 -15.49 -1.91
N SER A 47 -8.80 -15.12 -2.07
CA SER A 47 -9.84 -16.05 -2.50
C SER A 47 -9.98 -16.23 -4.01
N THR A 48 -9.37 -15.37 -4.82
CA THR A 48 -9.54 -15.39 -6.27
C THR A 48 -8.24 -15.43 -7.08
N ASN A 49 -7.09 -15.18 -6.46
CA ASN A 49 -5.80 -15.17 -7.16
C ASN A 49 -4.84 -16.24 -6.62
N PRO A 50 -4.63 -17.37 -7.32
CA PRO A 50 -3.67 -18.39 -6.88
C PRO A 50 -2.21 -17.89 -6.81
N HIS A 51 -1.90 -16.75 -7.42
CA HIS A 51 -0.60 -16.07 -7.39
C HIS A 51 -0.58 -14.84 -6.46
N PHE A 52 -1.55 -14.67 -5.57
CA PHE A 52 -1.50 -13.56 -4.61
C PHE A 52 -0.23 -13.63 -3.77
N PHE A 53 0.57 -12.57 -3.77
CA PHE A 53 1.78 -12.45 -2.97
C PHE A 53 1.86 -11.05 -2.35
N ASN A 54 2.01 -11.01 -1.04
CA ASN A 54 2.25 -9.83 -0.23
C ASN A 54 3.71 -9.88 0.23
N GLY A 55 4.59 -9.32 -0.59
CA GLY A 55 6.03 -9.34 -0.36
C GLY A 55 6.48 -8.29 0.65
N PRO A 56 7.77 -8.26 1.01
CA PRO A 56 8.28 -7.33 2.02
C PRO A 56 8.13 -5.86 1.60
N PHE A 57 8.60 -5.47 0.41
CA PHE A 57 8.39 -4.10 -0.09
C PHE A 57 6.93 -3.81 -0.43
N SER A 58 6.29 -4.69 -1.22
CA SER A 58 4.93 -4.44 -1.71
C SER A 58 3.91 -4.42 -0.57
N GLY A 59 4.04 -5.30 0.42
CA GLY A 59 3.10 -5.44 1.53
C GLY A 59 3.28 -4.45 2.66
N PHE A 60 4.50 -3.99 2.94
CA PHE A 60 4.80 -3.11 4.08
C PHE A 60 5.12 -1.67 3.70
N VAL A 61 5.48 -1.40 2.44
CA VAL A 61 5.78 -0.04 1.96
C VAL A 61 4.78 0.41 0.91
N ALA A 62 4.79 -0.23 -0.27
CA ALA A 62 4.04 0.27 -1.43
C ALA A 62 2.52 0.23 -1.21
N LEU A 63 1.96 -0.92 -0.81
CA LEU A 63 0.52 -1.08 -0.62
C LEU A 63 -0.02 -0.19 0.52
N PRO A 64 0.56 -0.18 1.74
CA PRO A 64 0.10 0.74 2.79
C PRO A 64 0.20 2.21 2.39
N ALA A 65 1.26 2.60 1.66
CA ALA A 65 1.42 3.97 1.19
C ALA A 65 0.30 4.34 0.21
N ALA A 66 0.04 3.50 -0.81
CA ALA A 66 -1.02 3.72 -1.78
C ALA A 66 -2.40 3.91 -1.14
N TYR A 67 -2.76 3.09 -0.15
CA TYR A 67 -4.03 3.27 0.58
C TYR A 67 -4.02 4.52 1.46
N SER A 68 -2.90 4.86 2.11
CA SER A 68 -2.82 6.09 2.92
C SER A 68 -2.95 7.33 2.04
N PHE A 69 -2.34 7.35 0.86
CA PHE A 69 -2.40 8.48 -0.07
C PHE A 69 -3.82 8.83 -0.51
N ILE A 70 -4.74 7.87 -0.58
CA ILE A 70 -6.16 8.16 -0.91
C ILE A 70 -6.71 9.22 0.05
N THR A 71 -6.59 9.01 1.36
CA THR A 71 -7.07 10.01 2.32
C THR A 71 -6.12 11.17 2.51
N ARG A 72 -4.80 10.93 2.55
CA ARG A 72 -3.81 11.96 2.89
C ARG A 72 -3.54 12.95 1.76
N PHE A 73 -3.73 12.54 0.51
CA PHE A 73 -3.45 13.34 -0.68
C PHE A 73 -4.66 13.64 -1.55
N MET A 74 -5.73 12.85 -1.52
CA MET A 74 -6.91 13.12 -2.36
C MET A 74 -8.02 13.88 -1.62
N SER A 75 -8.04 13.89 -0.29
CA SER A 75 -9.02 14.68 0.47
C SER A 75 -8.91 16.18 0.19
N ASN A 76 -10.03 16.89 0.15
CA ASN A 76 -10.06 18.34 0.00
C ASN A 76 -9.87 19.03 1.35
N HIS A 77 -8.75 19.75 1.54
CA HIS A 77 -8.40 20.44 2.77
C HIS A 77 -8.78 21.93 2.73
N SER A 78 -10.08 22.22 2.55
CA SER A 78 -10.57 23.60 2.53
C SER A 78 -10.38 24.30 3.88
N ALA A 79 -10.59 25.62 3.92
CA ALA A 79 -10.50 26.39 5.16
C ALA A 79 -11.52 25.91 6.22
N GLU A 80 -12.69 25.44 5.78
CA GLU A 80 -13.77 24.93 6.63
C GLU A 80 -13.51 23.48 7.08
N ALA A 81 -12.65 22.74 6.37
CA ALA A 81 -12.32 21.34 6.64
C ALA A 81 -10.81 21.08 6.53
N PRO A 82 -9.98 21.66 7.42
CA PRO A 82 -8.52 21.58 7.32
C PRO A 82 -7.96 20.16 7.47
N ASP A 83 -8.69 19.27 8.13
CA ASP A 83 -8.34 17.84 8.27
C ASP A 83 -8.61 17.04 6.99
N GLY A 84 -9.34 17.61 6.04
CA GLY A 84 -9.65 17.03 4.74
C GLY A 84 -10.97 16.27 4.72
N ILE A 85 -11.75 16.46 3.66
CA ILE A 85 -12.93 15.64 3.36
C ILE A 85 -12.70 14.96 2.01
N LEU A 86 -12.79 13.62 2.00
CA LEU A 86 -12.86 12.84 0.78
C LEU A 86 -14.31 12.39 0.61
N ASN A 87 -15.09 13.11 -0.18
CA ASN A 87 -16.47 12.74 -0.52
C ASN A 87 -16.50 11.97 -1.85
N HIS A 88 -17.69 11.51 -2.27
CA HIS A 88 -17.84 10.76 -3.53
C HIS A 88 -17.40 11.55 -4.76
N ASP A 89 -17.61 12.87 -4.82
CA ASP A 89 -17.25 13.67 -5.98
C ASP A 89 -15.73 13.84 -6.12
N VAL A 90 -15.05 14.09 -4.99
CA VAL A 90 -13.58 14.14 -4.96
C VAL A 90 -13.00 12.77 -5.30
N LEU A 91 -13.50 11.70 -4.69
CA LEU A 91 -13.05 10.32 -4.96
C LEU A 91 -13.23 9.98 -6.46
N LYS A 92 -14.42 10.20 -7.02
CA LYS A 92 -14.72 9.96 -8.43
C LYS A 92 -13.80 10.76 -9.36
N SER A 93 -13.52 12.03 -9.04
CA SER A 93 -12.65 12.89 -9.86
C SER A 93 -11.22 12.34 -9.96
N PHE A 94 -10.63 11.93 -8.84
CA PHE A 94 -9.27 11.37 -8.84
C PHE A 94 -9.18 10.02 -9.54
N TYR A 95 -10.26 9.24 -9.54
CA TYR A 95 -10.33 7.92 -10.18
C TYR A 95 -10.91 7.95 -11.60
N GLY A 96 -11.26 9.13 -12.15
CA GLY A 96 -11.82 9.23 -13.50
C GLY A 96 -13.18 8.52 -13.65
N VAL A 97 -13.99 8.49 -12.59
CA VAL A 97 -15.30 7.84 -12.59
C VAL A 97 -16.41 8.89 -12.63
N SER A 98 -17.49 8.62 -13.37
CA SER A 98 -18.71 9.44 -13.41
C SER A 98 -19.94 8.63 -13.05
N GLY A 99 -21.08 9.32 -12.89
CA GLY A 99 -22.35 8.70 -12.53
C GLY A 99 -22.56 8.58 -11.02
N SER A 100 -23.55 7.79 -10.63
CA SER A 100 -23.93 7.51 -9.24
C SER A 100 -24.54 6.11 -9.09
N GLY A 101 -24.49 5.55 -7.89
CA GLY A 101 -25.06 4.24 -7.54
C GLY A 101 -24.61 3.11 -8.47
N ASP A 102 -25.55 2.58 -9.24
CA ASP A 102 -25.30 1.48 -10.18
C ASP A 102 -24.97 1.97 -11.60
N SER A 103 -25.04 3.29 -11.85
CA SER A 103 -24.73 3.93 -13.13
C SER A 103 -23.29 4.42 -13.25
N LEU A 104 -22.41 4.01 -12.32
CA LEU A 104 -21.00 4.39 -12.33
C LEU A 104 -20.33 3.95 -13.64
N THR A 105 -19.48 4.80 -14.20
CA THR A 105 -18.72 4.53 -15.43
C THR A 105 -17.30 5.05 -15.29
N TYR A 106 -16.33 4.22 -15.62
CA TYR A 106 -14.92 4.62 -15.70
C TYR A 106 -14.62 5.27 -17.06
N GLN A 107 -13.94 6.41 -17.03
CA GLN A 107 -13.50 7.15 -18.20
C GLN A 107 -11.97 7.27 -18.15
N LEU A 108 -11.30 6.44 -18.94
CA LEU A 108 -9.84 6.45 -19.04
C LEU A 108 -9.32 7.85 -19.41
N GLY A 109 -8.37 8.38 -18.62
CA GLY A 109 -7.75 9.68 -18.84
C GLY A 109 -8.52 10.88 -18.28
N TYR A 110 -9.61 10.65 -17.54
CA TYR A 110 -10.39 11.71 -16.88
C TYR A 110 -10.00 11.92 -15.41
N GLU A 111 -8.99 11.21 -14.91
CA GLU A 111 -8.40 11.44 -13.60
C GLU A 111 -7.92 12.88 -13.48
N ARG A 112 -8.45 13.63 -12.52
CA ARG A 112 -8.09 15.03 -12.32
C ARG A 112 -8.27 15.47 -10.88
N ILE A 113 -7.47 16.46 -10.48
CA ILE A 113 -7.73 17.25 -9.27
C ILE A 113 -9.07 17.98 -9.49
N PRO A 114 -10.06 17.83 -8.59
CA PRO A 114 -11.36 18.47 -8.76
C PRO A 114 -11.26 19.99 -8.60
N ASP A 115 -12.23 20.70 -9.16
CA ASP A 115 -12.34 22.15 -8.97
C ASP A 115 -12.54 22.49 -7.48
N ASN A 116 -12.00 23.63 -7.04
CA ASN A 116 -12.05 24.09 -5.64
C ASN A 116 -11.45 23.08 -4.64
N TRP A 117 -10.42 22.36 -5.06
CA TRP A 117 -9.66 21.44 -4.23
C TRP A 117 -8.40 22.09 -3.66
N TYR A 118 -8.14 21.85 -2.37
CA TYR A 118 -7.00 22.40 -1.65
C TYR A 118 -6.12 21.28 -1.10
N LYS A 119 -4.81 21.40 -1.31
CA LYS A 119 -3.83 20.48 -0.74
C LYS A 119 -3.81 20.57 0.79
N ARG A 120 -3.35 19.49 1.44
CA ARG A 120 -3.19 19.50 2.90
C ARG A 120 -2.25 20.62 3.37
N PRO A 121 -2.51 21.23 4.55
CA PRO A 121 -1.74 22.38 5.03
C PRO A 121 -0.35 22.03 5.57
N ILE A 122 -0.14 20.78 6.01
CA ILE A 122 1.13 20.29 6.58
C ILE A 122 1.67 19.16 5.70
N ASP A 123 2.92 19.21 5.27
CA ASP A 123 3.48 18.16 4.42
C ASP A 123 3.35 16.76 5.04
N TYR A 124 2.89 15.81 4.23
CA TYR A 124 2.85 14.40 4.63
C TYR A 124 4.25 13.81 4.51
N SER A 125 4.78 13.31 5.61
CA SER A 125 6.17 12.89 5.74
C SER A 125 6.28 11.41 6.08
N ILE A 126 7.48 10.86 5.99
CA ILE A 126 7.77 9.46 6.34
C ILE A 126 7.38 9.13 7.80
N PRO A 127 7.62 9.99 8.81
CA PRO A 127 7.10 9.76 10.16
C PRO A 127 5.58 9.68 10.23
N LEU A 128 4.84 10.54 9.52
CA LEU A 128 3.37 10.47 9.48
C LEU A 128 2.89 9.19 8.80
N TYR A 129 3.59 8.77 7.75
CA TYR A 129 3.34 7.47 7.13
C TYR A 129 3.58 6.28 8.06
N ALA A 130 4.62 6.34 8.90
CA ALA A 130 4.88 5.29 9.89
C ALA A 130 3.73 5.16 10.90
N VAL A 131 3.11 6.28 11.31
CA VAL A 131 1.93 6.29 12.18
C VAL A 131 0.74 5.61 11.49
N ASP A 132 0.48 5.94 10.24
CA ASP A 132 -0.61 5.33 9.46
C ASP A 132 -0.39 3.82 9.24
N LEU A 133 0.84 3.42 8.91
CA LEU A 133 1.23 2.01 8.78
C LEU A 133 0.96 1.23 10.08
N LEU A 134 1.39 1.77 11.23
CA LEU A 134 1.16 1.15 12.53
C LEU A 134 -0.33 1.09 12.87
N TYR A 135 -1.04 2.19 12.67
CA TYR A 135 -2.48 2.28 12.95
C TYR A 135 -3.27 1.23 12.14
N ALA A 136 -3.02 1.14 10.83
CA ALA A 136 -3.66 0.15 9.97
C ALA A 136 -3.29 -1.28 10.38
N GLY A 137 -2.02 -1.54 10.73
CA GLY A 137 -1.56 -2.84 11.19
C GLY A 137 -2.16 -3.28 12.53
N LEU A 138 -2.41 -2.35 13.45
CA LEU A 138 -3.08 -2.63 14.73
C LEU A 138 -4.56 -2.97 14.54
N LYS A 139 -5.25 -2.29 13.61
CA LYS A 139 -6.65 -2.59 13.30
C LYS A 139 -6.83 -3.87 12.48
N HIS A 140 -5.89 -4.13 11.58
CA HIS A 140 -5.89 -5.27 10.66
C HIS A 140 -4.54 -6.00 10.71
N PRO A 141 -4.32 -6.87 11.72
CA PRO A 141 -3.06 -7.60 11.87
C PRO A 141 -2.66 -8.43 10.64
N GLU A 142 -3.62 -8.83 9.81
CA GLU A 142 -3.37 -9.52 8.55
C GLU A 142 -2.53 -8.69 7.56
N PHE A 143 -2.52 -7.35 7.68
CA PHE A 143 -1.65 -6.48 6.89
C PHE A 143 -0.17 -6.64 7.22
N LEU A 144 0.14 -7.18 8.40
CA LEU A 144 1.50 -7.38 8.92
C LEU A 144 2.05 -8.78 8.59
N SER A 145 1.45 -9.48 7.63
CA SER A 145 1.91 -10.80 7.19
C SER A 145 2.62 -10.72 5.83
N ILE A 146 3.81 -11.29 5.75
CA ILE A 146 4.49 -11.57 4.47
C ILE A 146 4.08 -12.96 4.03
N GLY A 147 3.83 -13.13 2.74
CA GLY A 147 3.49 -14.44 2.17
C GLY A 147 2.44 -14.32 1.10
N GLY A 148 1.81 -15.44 0.76
CA GLY A 148 0.93 -15.50 -0.39
C GLY A 148 0.24 -16.82 -0.55
N ASN A 149 -0.59 -16.91 -1.58
CA ASN A 149 -1.14 -18.18 -2.03
C ASN A 149 -0.03 -19.05 -2.64
N THR A 150 -0.13 -20.35 -2.40
CA THR A 150 0.82 -21.39 -2.83
C THR A 150 0.42 -22.08 -4.13
N GLY A 151 -0.11 -21.30 -5.09
CA GLY A 151 -0.55 -21.79 -6.40
C GLY A 151 -2.01 -22.26 -6.46
N LYS A 152 -2.77 -22.07 -5.38
CA LYS A 152 -4.23 -22.29 -5.34
C LYS A 152 -4.91 -21.11 -4.66
N VAL A 153 -6.17 -20.86 -4.97
CA VAL A 153 -6.97 -19.88 -4.22
C VAL A 153 -7.18 -20.37 -2.79
N ASN A 154 -7.35 -19.45 -1.85
CA ASN A 154 -7.54 -19.74 -0.42
C ASN A 154 -6.41 -20.60 0.18
N SER A 155 -5.18 -20.48 -0.30
CA SER A 155 -4.01 -21.24 0.20
C SER A 155 -2.92 -20.34 0.77
N PHE A 156 -3.34 -19.21 1.35
CA PHE A 156 -2.41 -18.22 1.90
C PHE A 156 -1.55 -18.87 2.99
N ALA A 157 -0.24 -18.86 2.78
CA ALA A 157 0.76 -19.24 3.76
C ALA A 157 1.62 -18.01 4.09
N GLY A 158 1.83 -17.78 5.38
CA GLY A 158 2.71 -16.72 5.86
C GLY A 158 4.16 -17.20 5.95
N VAL A 159 5.09 -16.27 5.77
CA VAL A 159 6.51 -16.45 6.06
C VAL A 159 6.82 -15.87 7.44
N ASN A 160 7.61 -16.59 8.24
CA ASN A 160 8.12 -16.03 9.48
C ASN A 160 9.18 -14.96 9.17
N ILE A 161 8.98 -13.75 9.68
CA ILE A 161 9.91 -12.63 9.48
C ILE A 161 11.32 -12.95 10.02
N GLY A 162 11.40 -13.78 11.07
CA GLY A 162 12.68 -14.26 11.59
C GLY A 162 13.47 -15.06 10.56
N ASP A 163 12.80 -15.86 9.71
CA ASP A 163 13.46 -16.66 8.69
C ASP A 163 14.02 -15.77 7.56
N ILE A 164 13.30 -14.69 7.22
CA ILE A 164 13.74 -13.69 6.24
C ILE A 164 14.96 -12.94 6.77
N THR A 165 14.94 -12.53 8.04
CA THR A 165 15.88 -11.54 8.58
C THR A 165 17.01 -12.13 9.43
N GLY A 166 17.07 -13.46 9.57
CA GLY A 166 17.98 -14.13 10.49
C GLY A 166 17.67 -13.84 11.97
N GLY A 167 16.41 -13.50 12.28
CA GLY A 167 15.94 -13.23 13.64
C GLY A 167 16.09 -11.78 14.12
N VAL A 168 16.71 -10.90 13.33
CA VAL A 168 16.84 -9.47 13.64
C VAL A 168 15.48 -8.83 13.88
N TYR A 169 14.51 -9.15 13.00
CA TYR A 169 13.10 -8.83 13.18
C TYR A 169 12.29 -10.13 13.30
N ASN A 170 11.24 -10.11 14.09
CA ASN A 170 10.34 -11.25 14.25
C ASN A 170 8.94 -10.75 14.65
N SER A 171 7.94 -11.61 14.51
CA SER A 171 6.53 -11.25 14.78
C SER A 171 6.26 -10.81 16.22
N VAL A 172 7.04 -11.26 17.20
CA VAL A 172 6.87 -10.88 18.61
C VAL A 172 7.29 -9.43 18.83
N LYS A 173 8.44 -9.03 18.28
CA LYS A 173 9.03 -7.70 18.49
C LYS A 173 8.71 -6.70 17.39
N LEU A 174 8.03 -7.11 16.31
CA LEU A 174 7.83 -6.27 15.13
C LEU A 174 7.14 -4.95 15.47
N LEU A 175 6.18 -4.97 16.41
CA LEU A 175 5.43 -3.78 16.81
C LEU A 175 6.06 -3.02 17.99
N GLU A 176 7.21 -3.47 18.50
CA GLU A 176 7.94 -2.76 19.54
C GLU A 176 8.71 -1.58 18.94
N GLY A 177 8.50 -0.38 19.49
CA GLY A 177 9.19 0.83 19.07
C GLY A 177 9.04 1.10 17.57
N ASN A 178 10.17 1.21 16.87
CA ASN A 178 10.23 1.48 15.44
C ASN A 178 10.54 0.23 14.59
N ASN A 179 10.49 -0.98 15.16
CA ASN A 179 10.90 -2.20 14.48
C ASN A 179 10.13 -2.45 13.18
N LEU A 180 8.81 -2.22 13.15
CA LEU A 180 7.98 -2.38 11.95
C LEU A 180 8.46 -1.47 10.82
N PHE A 181 8.72 -0.20 11.16
CA PHE A 181 9.20 0.79 10.21
C PHE A 181 10.61 0.44 9.72
N CYS A 182 11.51 0.11 10.64
CA CYS A 182 12.87 -0.29 10.33
C CYS A 182 12.90 -1.53 9.42
N PHE A 183 12.11 -2.55 9.74
CA PHE A 183 11.96 -3.73 8.91
C PHE A 183 11.43 -3.39 7.52
N ALA A 184 10.33 -2.64 7.43
CA ALA A 184 9.69 -2.28 6.16
C ALA A 184 10.67 -1.59 5.21
N PHE A 185 11.41 -0.59 5.70
CA PHE A 185 12.35 0.16 4.88
C PHE A 185 13.67 -0.56 4.63
N GLN A 186 14.20 -1.35 5.56
CA GLN A 186 15.38 -2.17 5.27
C GLN A 186 15.07 -3.30 4.30
N ALA A 187 13.90 -3.96 4.40
CA ALA A 187 13.46 -4.96 3.43
C ALA A 187 13.17 -4.34 2.05
N ALA A 188 12.65 -3.11 2.02
CA ALA A 188 12.56 -2.33 0.80
C ALA A 188 13.94 -2.13 0.16
N GLN A 189 14.94 -1.67 0.93
CA GLN A 189 16.29 -1.46 0.43
C GLN A 189 16.89 -2.71 -0.24
N GLN A 190 16.61 -3.91 0.29
CA GLN A 190 17.11 -5.16 -0.30
C GLN A 190 16.45 -5.49 -1.65
N THR A 191 15.16 -5.20 -1.79
CA THR A 191 14.37 -5.57 -2.99
C THR A 191 14.24 -4.45 -4.02
N MET A 192 14.62 -3.23 -3.64
CA MET A 192 14.57 -2.04 -4.47
C MET A 192 15.33 -2.14 -5.79
N PRO A 193 16.55 -2.72 -5.85
CA PRO A 193 17.27 -2.81 -7.12
C PRO A 193 16.47 -3.51 -8.22
N ASP A 194 15.81 -4.61 -7.89
CA ASP A 194 15.00 -5.37 -8.86
C ASP A 194 13.71 -4.65 -9.25
N VAL A 195 13.02 -4.05 -8.25
CA VAL A 195 11.81 -3.25 -8.49
C VAL A 195 12.12 -2.05 -9.38
N LEU A 196 13.19 -1.30 -9.07
CA LEU A 196 13.57 -0.09 -9.79
C LEU A 196 14.11 -0.39 -11.18
N LYS A 197 14.86 -1.49 -11.34
CA LYS A 197 15.30 -1.95 -12.67
C LYS A 197 14.10 -2.25 -13.57
N GLY A 198 13.03 -2.82 -13.03
CA GLY A 198 11.79 -3.08 -13.78
C GLY A 198 10.98 -1.82 -14.15
N ILE A 199 11.08 -0.74 -13.37
CA ILE A 199 10.26 0.47 -13.56
C ILE A 199 11.02 1.59 -14.31
N LEU A 200 12.24 1.91 -13.89
CA LEU A 200 12.93 3.14 -14.29
C LEU A 200 14.06 2.91 -15.31
N GLY A 201 14.55 1.68 -15.46
CA GLY A 201 15.70 1.35 -16.31
C GLY A 201 17.05 1.92 -15.82
N ASP A 202 17.08 3.14 -15.26
CA ASP A 202 18.24 3.77 -14.61
C ASP A 202 18.17 3.64 -13.09
N LEU A 203 18.83 2.61 -12.60
CA LEU A 203 18.94 2.28 -11.19
C LEU A 203 19.71 3.35 -10.38
N THR A 204 20.56 4.15 -11.04
CA THR A 204 21.54 5.04 -10.38
C THR A 204 20.87 6.21 -9.66
N ALA A 205 19.93 6.88 -10.34
CA ALA A 205 19.25 8.05 -9.78
C ALA A 205 18.36 7.67 -8.59
N ALA A 206 17.66 6.54 -8.69
CA ALA A 206 16.78 6.05 -7.64
C ALA A 206 17.55 5.56 -6.41
N LEU A 207 18.67 4.86 -6.59
CA LEU A 207 19.58 4.53 -5.49
C LEU A 207 20.14 5.79 -4.83
N GLY A 208 20.52 6.81 -5.61
CA GLY A 208 21.00 8.09 -5.09
C GLY A 208 19.96 8.79 -4.19
N LEU A 209 18.69 8.80 -4.60
CA LEU A 209 17.60 9.33 -3.77
C LEU A 209 17.40 8.54 -2.48
N TRP A 210 17.48 7.21 -2.54
CA TRP A 210 17.38 6.37 -1.35
C TRP A 210 18.48 6.68 -0.33
N THR A 211 19.73 6.67 -0.78
CA THR A 211 20.89 6.93 0.07
C THR A 211 20.84 8.34 0.68
N THR A 212 20.35 9.34 -0.07
CA THR A 212 20.34 10.73 0.40
C THR A 212 19.12 11.10 1.25
N LYS A 213 17.97 10.44 1.06
CA LYS A 213 16.71 10.80 1.74
C LYS A 213 16.26 9.79 2.78
N ILE A 214 16.51 8.51 2.56
CA ILE A 214 15.96 7.44 3.39
C ILE A 214 16.99 6.92 4.40
N THR A 215 18.22 6.65 3.95
CA THR A 215 19.29 6.17 4.85
C THR A 215 19.52 7.06 6.07
N PRO A 216 19.52 8.41 5.98
CA PRO A 216 19.68 9.27 7.16
C PRO A 216 18.53 9.11 8.17
N ILE A 217 17.30 8.89 7.69
CA ILE A 217 16.13 8.65 8.55
C ILE A 217 16.29 7.31 9.28
N LEU A 218 16.68 6.25 8.57
CA LEU A 218 16.91 4.93 9.17
C LEU A 218 18.03 4.96 10.22
N ASN A 219 19.12 5.69 9.93
CA ASN A 219 20.23 5.85 10.87
C ASN A 219 19.83 6.65 12.11
N GLY A 220 19.09 7.75 11.93
CA GLY A 220 18.60 8.57 13.05
C GLY A 220 17.62 7.84 13.98
N LEU A 221 17.00 6.77 13.49
CA LEU A 221 16.07 5.93 14.24
C LEU A 221 16.77 4.79 15.01
N GLY A 222 18.07 4.55 14.80
CA GLY A 222 18.80 3.46 15.46
C GLY A 222 18.27 2.08 15.09
N CYS A 223 17.79 1.92 13.86
CA CYS A 223 17.23 0.65 13.38
C CYS A 223 18.26 -0.50 13.47
N PRO A 224 17.90 -1.67 14.02
CA PRO A 224 18.77 -2.85 13.99
C PRO A 224 19.17 -3.20 12.56
N GLU A 225 20.47 -3.34 12.32
CA GLU A 225 21.00 -3.61 10.99
C GLU A 225 20.62 -5.03 10.52
N LEU A 226 20.02 -5.09 9.33
CA LEU A 226 19.69 -6.34 8.66
C LEU A 226 20.95 -6.93 8.00
N THR A 227 21.59 -7.87 8.68
CA THR A 227 22.82 -8.54 8.19
C THR A 227 22.56 -9.74 7.29
N LYS A 228 21.32 -10.27 7.30
CA LYS A 228 20.86 -11.36 6.43
C LYS A 228 19.49 -11.02 5.86
N TYR A 229 19.29 -11.31 4.58
CA TYR A 229 17.99 -11.29 3.92
C TYR A 229 17.84 -12.53 3.05
N ASP A 230 17.01 -13.48 3.49
CA ASP A 230 16.83 -14.78 2.84
C ASP A 230 15.60 -14.77 1.93
N GLU A 231 15.82 -14.55 0.63
CA GLU A 231 14.73 -14.56 -0.35
C GLU A 231 14.28 -15.96 -0.75
N SER A 232 15.07 -17.00 -0.46
CA SER A 232 14.76 -18.37 -0.85
C SER A 232 13.47 -18.90 -0.22
N VAL A 233 13.10 -18.35 0.94
CA VAL A 233 11.84 -18.62 1.64
C VAL A 233 10.61 -18.24 0.82
N PHE A 234 10.77 -17.40 -0.21
CA PHE A 234 9.68 -17.01 -1.10
C PHE A 234 9.46 -17.97 -2.27
N GLY A 235 10.32 -18.97 -2.48
CA GLY A 235 10.25 -19.88 -3.64
C GLY A 235 8.98 -20.73 -3.73
N THR A 236 8.22 -20.89 -2.64
CA THR A 236 6.93 -21.59 -2.64
C THR A 236 5.76 -20.76 -3.17
N TYR A 237 5.92 -19.44 -3.33
CA TYR A 237 4.85 -18.57 -3.78
C TYR A 237 5.05 -18.28 -5.27
N PRO A 238 4.16 -18.74 -6.16
CA PRO A 238 4.31 -18.50 -7.59
C PRO A 238 4.08 -17.03 -7.99
N GLY A 239 3.81 -16.14 -7.04
CA GLY A 239 3.73 -14.68 -7.24
C GLY A 239 4.93 -13.90 -6.67
N SER A 240 5.96 -14.55 -6.13
CA SER A 240 7.06 -13.86 -5.42
C SER A 240 8.24 -13.39 -6.27
N GLY A 241 8.43 -13.94 -7.47
CA GLY A 241 9.58 -13.63 -8.32
C GLY A 241 9.30 -13.75 -9.81
N GLY A 242 10.01 -12.92 -10.59
CA GLY A 242 9.88 -12.71 -12.04
C GLY A 242 10.09 -13.96 -12.89
N GLY A 243 8.98 -14.63 -13.23
CA GLY A 243 8.90 -15.50 -14.39
C GLY A 243 8.75 -14.64 -15.65
N ALA A 244 9.58 -14.92 -16.65
CA ALA A 244 9.54 -14.34 -17.99
C ALA A 244 8.14 -13.89 -18.45
N LEU A 245 8.02 -12.58 -18.69
CA LEU A 245 7.51 -12.10 -19.97
C LEU A 245 8.71 -11.57 -20.75
#